data_AF-A0A8C4UKB2-F1
#
_entry.id   AF-A0A8C4UKB2-F1
#
_cell.length_a   1.000
_cell.length_b   1.000
_cell.length_c   1.000
_cell.angle_alpha   90.00
_cell.angle_beta   90.00
_cell.angle_gamma   90.00
#
_symmetry.space_group_name_H-M   'P 1'
#
loop_
_entity.id
_entity.type
_entity.pdbx_description
1 polymer ?
#
loop_
_entity_poly.entity_id
_entity_poly.type
_entity_poly.pdbx_seq_one_letter_code
_entity_poly.pdbx_strand_id
1 'polypeptide(L)'
;MDFDVDRYLRQSNARFLASINSILERYNHPFEDDLLVSMETLTYDTPDGPKNWENVSTKEVKEWREKVLECNREGRRNAEMSKQQSSDFEEERSTVHQESPENSRVDTSDIESRE
;
A
#
# COMPACT_ATOMS: atom_id res chain seq x y z
N MET A 1 -13.95 -6.85 30.13
CA MET A 1 -12.52 -6.74 29.79
C MET A 1 -12.20 -7.24 28.38
N ASP A 2 -13.05 -8.05 27.73
CA ASP A 2 -12.79 -8.60 26.38
C ASP A 2 -12.79 -7.61 25.21
N PHE A 3 -13.41 -6.43 25.36
CA PHE A 3 -13.44 -5.40 24.31
C PHE A 3 -12.06 -4.84 23.95
N ASP A 4 -11.07 -4.96 24.85
CA ASP A 4 -9.73 -4.42 24.63
C ASP A 4 -8.87 -5.34 23.76
N VAL A 5 -9.00 -6.66 23.94
CA VAL A 5 -8.23 -7.67 23.20
C VAL A 5 -8.65 -7.71 21.74
N ASP A 6 -9.96 -7.71 21.45
CA ASP A 6 -10.45 -7.72 20.07
C ASP A 6 -10.02 -6.46 19.31
N ARG A 7 -10.14 -5.29 19.95
CA ARG A 7 -9.67 -4.02 19.36
C ARG A 7 -8.17 -4.05 19.08
N TYR A 8 -7.37 -4.56 20.02
CA TYR A 8 -5.93 -4.69 19.85
C TYR A 8 -5.58 -5.62 18.68
N LEU A 9 -6.23 -6.79 18.59
CA LEU A 9 -6.02 -7.75 17.50
C LEU A 9 -6.39 -7.15 16.15
N ARG A 10 -7.55 -6.48 16.05
CA ARG A 10 -7.97 -5.78 14.83
C ARG A 10 -6.98 -4.72 14.41
N GLN A 11 -6.48 -3.91 15.35
CA GLN A 11 -5.49 -2.88 15.06
C GLN A 11 -4.14 -3.47 14.64
N SER A 12 -3.69 -4.54 15.30
CA SER A 12 -2.46 -5.26 14.95
C SER A 12 -2.54 -5.81 13.53
N ASN A 13 -3.64 -6.49 13.19
CA ASN A 13 -3.85 -7.04 11.85
C ASN A 13 -3.88 -5.94 10.77
N ALA A 14 -4.57 -4.83 11.03
CA ALA A 14 -4.60 -3.71 10.11
C ALA A 14 -3.19 -3.13 9.83
N ARG A 15 -2.35 -2.99 10.88
CA ARG A 15 -0.96 -2.54 10.74
C ARG A 15 -0.10 -3.55 9.97
N PHE A 16 -0.28 -4.83 10.23
CA PHE A 16 0.43 -5.90 9.53
C PHE A 16 0.12 -5.90 8.03
N LEU A 17 -1.17 -5.89 7.67
CA LEU A 17 -1.60 -5.85 6.26
C LEU A 17 -1.09 -4.59 5.55
N ALA A 18 -1.19 -3.43 6.19
CA ALA A 18 -0.65 -2.19 5.62
C ALA A 18 0.87 -2.28 5.39
N SER A 19 1.60 -2.92 6.31
CA SER A 19 3.05 -3.09 6.19
C SER A 19 3.42 -4.06 5.06
N ILE A 20 2.74 -5.20 4.96
CA ILE A 20 2.99 -6.18 3.89
C ILE A 20 2.66 -5.60 2.52
N ASN A 21 1.52 -4.92 2.39
CA ASN A 21 1.15 -4.27 1.13
C ASN A 21 2.18 -3.20 0.73
N SER A 22 2.66 -2.42 1.70
CA SER A 22 3.71 -1.43 1.44
C SER A 22 5.04 -2.06 0.99
N ILE A 23 5.41 -3.21 1.57
CA ILE A 23 6.60 -3.96 1.13
C ILE A 23 6.39 -4.46 -0.30
N LEU A 24 5.25 -5.06 -0.60
CA LEU A 24 4.95 -5.54 -1.95
C LEU A 24 5.03 -4.41 -2.98
N GLU A 25 4.35 -3.29 -2.73
CA GLU A 25 4.40 -2.12 -3.62
C GLU A 25 5.83 -1.59 -3.78
N ARG A 26 6.61 -1.55 -2.69
CA ARG A 26 7.98 -1.05 -2.72
C ARG A 26 8.93 -1.96 -3.48
N TYR A 27 8.75 -3.28 -3.45
CA TYR A 27 9.69 -4.22 -4.05
C TYR A 27 9.16 -4.90 -5.33
N ASN A 28 7.97 -4.51 -5.83
CA ASN A 28 7.38 -5.05 -7.06
C ASN A 28 7.81 -4.26 -8.31
N HIS A 29 9.11 -4.16 -8.53
CA HIS A 29 9.72 -3.57 -9.73
C HIS A 29 11.07 -4.24 -10.00
N PRO A 30 11.60 -4.18 -11.24
CA PRO A 30 12.90 -4.77 -11.55
C PRO A 30 14.05 -4.03 -10.86
N PHE A 31 15.08 -4.77 -10.45
CA PHE A 31 16.27 -4.26 -9.75
C PHE A 31 17.51 -4.33 -10.66
N GLU A 32 17.39 -3.88 -11.92
CA GLU A 32 18.42 -4.07 -12.96
C GLU A 32 19.77 -3.43 -12.61
N ASP A 33 19.75 -2.29 -11.91
CA ASP A 33 20.94 -1.52 -11.53
C ASP A 33 21.38 -1.74 -10.07
N ASP A 34 20.76 -2.69 -9.36
CA ASP A 34 21.04 -2.93 -7.95
C ASP A 34 22.26 -3.82 -7.72
N LEU A 35 22.77 -3.78 -6.49
CA LEU A 35 23.89 -4.60 -6.04
C LEU A 35 23.49 -6.07 -5.98
N LEU A 36 24.23 -6.93 -6.70
CA LEU A 36 24.06 -8.38 -6.62
C LEU A 36 24.93 -8.96 -5.50
N VAL A 37 24.28 -9.66 -4.56
CA VAL A 37 24.97 -10.34 -3.46
C VAL A 37 25.27 -11.79 -3.87
N SER A 38 26.55 -12.16 -3.80
CA SER A 38 26.97 -13.55 -3.89
C SER A 38 26.59 -14.28 -2.60
N MET A 39 25.67 -15.25 -2.69
CA MET A 39 25.21 -16.02 -1.54
C MET A 39 26.27 -16.99 -1.00
N GLU A 40 27.27 -17.36 -1.81
CA GLU A 40 28.38 -18.23 -1.39
C GLU A 40 29.32 -17.51 -0.41
N THR A 41 29.64 -16.26 -0.72
CA THR A 41 30.63 -15.46 0.02
C THR A 41 29.99 -14.41 0.93
N LEU A 42 28.68 -14.17 0.80
CA LEU A 42 27.96 -13.04 1.39
C LEU A 42 28.66 -11.71 1.10
N THR A 43 29.06 -11.49 -0.15
CA THR A 43 29.72 -10.26 -0.61
C THR A 43 29.01 -9.66 -1.81
N TYR A 44 29.19 -8.36 -2.02
CA TYR A 44 28.73 -7.64 -3.21
C TYR A 44 29.84 -6.74 -3.74
N ASP A 45 29.83 -6.48 -5.04
CA ASP A 45 30.84 -5.64 -5.67
C ASP A 45 30.56 -4.16 -5.45
N THR A 46 31.61 -3.41 -5.12
CA THR A 46 31.59 -1.95 -5.06
C THR A 46 32.76 -1.39 -5.87
N PRO A 47 32.75 -0.09 -6.24
CA PRO A 47 33.90 0.52 -6.93
C PRO A 47 35.22 0.41 -6.16
N ASP A 48 35.17 0.29 -4.83
CA ASP A 48 36.33 0.12 -3.95
C ASP A 48 36.74 -1.37 -3.77
N GLY A 49 36.00 -2.31 -4.37
CA GLY A 49 36.20 -3.75 -4.31
C GLY A 49 35.03 -4.51 -3.65
N PRO A 50 35.14 -5.85 -3.52
CA PRO A 50 34.11 -6.66 -2.91
C PRO A 50 33.93 -6.31 -1.41
N LYS A 51 32.69 -6.02 -1.00
CA LYS A 51 32.34 -5.70 0.39
C LYS A 51 31.48 -6.81 0.98
N ASN A 52 31.71 -7.10 2.26
CA ASN A 52 30.90 -8.05 3.02
C ASN A 52 29.48 -7.50 3.25
N TRP A 53 28.48 -8.33 2.98
CA TRP A 53 27.06 -8.04 3.20
C TRP A 53 26.70 -7.94 4.69
N GLU A 54 27.31 -8.79 5.54
CA GLU A 54 27.01 -8.83 6.98
C GLU A 54 27.60 -7.64 7.75
N ASN A 55 28.72 -7.10 7.29
CA ASN A 55 29.47 -6.05 7.99
C ASN A 55 28.91 -4.65 7.66
N VAL A 56 27.67 -4.40 8.06
CA VAL A 56 27.08 -3.05 8.09
C VAL A 56 27.27 -2.49 9.49
N SER A 57 27.91 -1.33 9.61
CA SER A 57 28.11 -0.72 10.93
C SER A 57 26.76 -0.32 11.52
N THR A 58 26.63 -0.42 12.84
CA THR A 58 25.41 0.02 13.56
C THR A 58 25.09 1.49 13.32
N LYS A 59 26.11 2.31 13.04
CA LYS A 59 25.98 3.71 12.65
C LYS A 59 25.31 3.86 11.28
N GLU A 60 25.78 3.12 10.27
CA GLU A 60 25.13 3.10 8.95
C GLU A 60 23.68 2.66 9.10
N VAL A 61 23.40 1.53 9.76
CA VAL A 61 22.01 1.04 9.94
C VAL A 61 21.10 2.09 10.57
N LYS A 62 21.60 2.84 11.56
CA LYS A 62 20.85 3.94 12.18
C LYS A 62 20.56 5.07 11.20
N GLU A 63 21.55 5.46 10.39
CA GLU A 63 21.40 6.47 9.34
C GLU A 63 20.38 6.05 8.27
N TRP A 64 20.45 4.79 7.80
CA TRP A 64 19.47 4.23 6.86
C TRP A 64 18.06 4.26 7.45
N ARG A 65 17.88 3.89 8.73
CA ARG A 65 16.58 3.94 9.41
C ARG A 65 16.01 5.36 9.48
N GLU A 66 16.85 6.35 9.79
CA GLU A 66 16.45 7.75 9.85
C GLU A 66 16.02 8.27 8.47
N LYS A 67 16.79 7.98 7.42
CA LYS A 67 16.44 8.32 6.04
C LYS A 67 15.12 7.68 5.61
N VAL A 68 14.89 6.40 5.92
CA VAL A 68 13.63 5.71 5.60
C VAL A 68 12.44 6.35 6.33
N LEU A 69 12.62 6.73 7.61
CA LEU A 69 11.59 7.44 8.37
C LEU A 69 11.28 8.83 7.77
N GLU A 70 12.29 9.53 7.28
CA GLU A 70 12.16 10.83 6.64
C GLU A 70 11.44 10.75 5.28
N CYS A 71 11.81 9.81 4.40
CA CYS A 71 11.11 9.57 3.14
C CYS A 71 9.63 9.22 3.36
N ASN A 72 9.31 8.44 4.39
CA ASN A 72 7.92 8.14 4.74
C ASN A 72 7.16 9.39 5.21
N ARG A 73 7.82 10.34 5.89
CA ARG A 73 7.22 11.62 6.31
C ARG A 73 6.96 12.53 5.11
N GLU A 74 7.81 12.50 4.11
CA GLU A 74 7.65 13.27 2.86
C GLU A 74 6.53 12.74 1.98
N GLY A 75 6.43 11.43 1.80
CA GLY A 75 5.31 10.81 1.09
C GLY A 75 3.95 11.17 1.70
N ARG A 76 3.87 11.29 3.04
CA ARG A 76 2.65 11.74 3.73
C ARG A 76 2.29 13.20 3.43
N ARG A 77 3.28 14.11 3.44
CA ARG A 77 3.07 15.53 3.11
C ARG A 77 2.57 15.71 1.67
N ASN A 78 3.16 14.96 0.74
CA ASN A 78 2.78 15.01 -0.67
C ASN A 78 1.36 14.46 -0.92
N ALA A 79 0.96 13.40 -0.20
CA ALA A 79 -0.39 12.87 -0.24
C ALA A 79 -1.44 13.81 0.38
N GLU A 80 -1.08 14.55 1.43
CA GLU A 80 -1.96 15.57 2.05
C GLU A 80 -2.16 16.78 1.11
N MET A 81 -1.11 17.27 0.46
CA MET A 81 -1.22 18.39 -0.51
C MET A 81 -2.02 18.02 -1.76
N SER A 82 -1.89 16.79 -2.28
CA SER A 82 -2.73 16.32 -3.40
C SER A 82 -4.21 16.29 -3.05
N LYS A 83 -4.58 15.95 -1.80
CA LYS A 83 -5.98 15.95 -1.37
C LYS A 83 -6.58 17.36 -1.24
N GLN A 84 -5.78 18.35 -0.85
CA GLN A 84 -6.25 19.74 -0.78
C GLN A 84 -6.44 20.34 -2.18
N GLN A 85 -5.61 19.99 -3.17
CA GLN A 85 -5.77 20.50 -4.53
C GLN A 85 -6.99 19.91 -5.27
N SER A 86 -7.43 18.69 -4.93
CA SER A 86 -8.64 18.10 -5.52
C SER A 86 -9.94 18.51 -4.81
N SER A 87 -9.89 19.05 -3.59
CA SER A 87 -11.11 19.48 -2.88
C SER A 87 -11.57 20.88 -3.28
N ASP A 88 -10.71 21.69 -3.87
CA ASP A 88 -11.01 23.09 -4.27
C ASP A 88 -11.71 23.22 -5.63
N PHE A 89 -12.06 22.11 -6.29
CA PHE A 89 -12.73 22.12 -7.61
C PHE A 89 -14.19 21.62 -7.59
N GLU A 90 -14.70 21.17 -6.45
CA GLU A 90 -16.06 20.61 -6.34
C GLU A 90 -16.95 21.47 -5.42
N GLU A 91 -17.07 22.77 -5.71
CA GLU A 91 -18.08 23.65 -5.09
C GLU A 91 -18.91 24.42 -6.14
N GLU A 92 -19.23 23.81 -7.28
CA GLU A 92 -20.34 24.32 -8.08
C GLU A 92 -20.93 23.25 -9.01
N ARG A 93 -22.24 23.03 -8.84
CA ARG A 93 -23.19 22.24 -9.66
C ARG A 93 -23.47 20.80 -9.22
N SER A 94 -24.47 20.64 -8.36
CA SER A 94 -25.46 19.57 -8.57
C SER A 94 -26.78 19.84 -7.84
N THR A 95 -27.68 20.56 -8.50
CA THR A 95 -29.11 20.55 -8.19
C THR A 95 -29.87 20.00 -9.40
N VAL A 96 -29.89 18.68 -9.57
CA VAL A 96 -30.88 18.02 -10.43
C VAL A 96 -31.32 16.72 -9.79
N HIS A 97 -32.53 16.79 -9.23
CA HIS A 97 -33.56 15.76 -9.12
C HIS A 97 -33.15 14.29 -8.90
N GLN A 98 -33.44 13.81 -7.70
CA GLN A 98 -33.77 12.40 -7.46
C GLN A 98 -35.09 12.07 -8.16
N GLU A 99 -35.06 11.12 -9.10
CA GLU A 99 -36.23 10.29 -9.39
C GLU A 99 -35.90 8.85 -9.00
N SER A 100 -36.75 8.31 -8.12
CA SER A 100 -36.70 6.92 -7.67
C SER A 100 -37.15 6.00 -8.81
N PRO A 101 -36.53 4.83 -9.03
CA PRO A 101 -37.10 3.85 -9.94
C PRO A 101 -38.10 2.97 -9.19
N GLU A 102 -39.40 3.25 -9.38
CA GLU A 102 -40.46 2.28 -9.11
C GLU A 102 -40.54 1.25 -10.25
N ASN A 103 -40.37 -0.02 -9.86
CA ASN A 103 -41.09 -1.21 -10.31
C ASN A 103 -41.13 -1.55 -11.82
N SER A 104 -40.45 -2.64 -12.19
CA SER A 104 -41.08 -3.63 -13.09
C SER A 104 -40.72 -5.04 -12.63
N ARG A 105 -41.71 -5.71 -12.04
CA ARG A 105 -41.68 -7.11 -11.64
C ARG A 105 -41.89 -7.93 -12.92
N VAL A 106 -40.85 -8.59 -13.40
CA VAL A 106 -40.96 -9.53 -14.52
C VAL A 106 -41.56 -10.84 -13.99
N ASP A 107 -42.72 -11.20 -14.51
CA ASP A 107 -43.39 -12.48 -14.23
C ASP A 107 -42.73 -13.55 -15.11
N THR A 108 -42.12 -14.55 -14.48
CA THR A 108 -41.58 -15.73 -15.17
C THR A 108 -42.45 -16.94 -14.84
N SER A 109 -43.49 -17.15 -15.62
CA SER A 109 -44.21 -18.42 -15.66
C SER A 109 -44.62 -18.73 -17.09
N ASP A 110 -43.84 -19.57 -17.76
CA ASP A 110 -44.37 -20.77 -18.42
C ASP A 110 -43.22 -21.49 -19.16
N ILE A 111 -42.76 -22.59 -18.55
CA ILE A 111 -42.09 -23.65 -19.28
C ILE A 111 -42.81 -24.95 -18.88
N GLU A 112 -43.68 -25.44 -19.77
CA GLU A 112 -44.08 -26.84 -19.73
C GLU A 112 -44.40 -27.34 -21.14
N SER A 113 -43.51 -28.22 -21.59
CA SER A 113 -43.72 -29.45 -22.35
C SER A 113 -44.56 -29.41 -23.63
N ARG A 114 -43.89 -29.73 -24.75
CA ARG A 114 -44.54 -30.38 -25.88
C ARG A 114 -43.74 -31.62 -26.27
N GLU A 115 -44.37 -32.77 -26.09
CA GLU A 115 -44.00 -34.06 -26.67
C GLU A 115 -44.03 -34.02 -28.20
#